data_AF-A0A957ZCK3-F1
#
_entry.id   AF-A0A957ZCK3-F1
#
_cell.length_a   1.000
_cell.length_b   1.000
_cell.length_c   1.000
_cell.angle_alpha   90.00
_cell.angle_beta   90.00
_cell.angle_gamma   90.00
#
_symmetry.space_group_name_H-M   'P 1'
#
loop_
_entity.id
_entity.type
_entity.pdbx_description
1 polymer ?
#
loop_
_entity_poly.entity_id
_entity_poly.type
_entity_poly.pdbx_seq_one_letter_code
_entity_poly.pdbx_strand_id
1 'polypeptide(L)'
;RGWDFIFSLYANAQPAGNTTRAAYESLRDELLERLRAALPVDIVLLNLHGAMVADGYDDCETDMINRVRALVGPETKVGVELDLHCDVTQEMITQADAIVIYKEYPHIDVV
;
A
#
# COMPACT_ATOMS: atom_id res chain seq x y z
N ARG A 1 7.09 20.64 10.56
CA ARG A 1 8.26 19.82 10.95
C ARG A 1 9.11 19.65 9.69
N GLY A 2 10.43 19.77 9.74
CA GLY A 2 11.30 19.76 8.54
C GLY A 2 11.56 18.36 8.00
N TRP A 3 10.52 17.71 7.48
CA TRP A 3 10.61 16.42 6.80
C TRP A 3 10.87 16.63 5.32
N ASP A 4 11.66 15.74 4.72
CA ASP A 4 11.82 15.65 3.28
C ASP A 4 10.82 14.62 2.72
N PHE A 5 10.01 15.04 1.76
CA PHE A 5 8.96 14.19 1.18
C PHE A 5 9.35 13.72 -0.21
N ILE A 6 9.26 12.41 -0.42
CA ILE A 6 9.45 11.78 -1.73
C ILE A 6 8.12 11.15 -2.12
N PHE A 7 7.50 11.65 -3.18
CA PHE A 7 6.23 11.15 -3.68
C PHE A 7 6.48 10.08 -4.75
N SER A 8 5.73 8.97 -4.64
CA SER A 8 5.74 7.88 -5.62
C SER A 8 4.52 8.00 -6.55
N LEU A 9 4.06 6.86 -7.04
CA LEU A 9 2.86 6.69 -7.84
C LEU A 9 1.58 6.78 -6.97
N TYR A 10 0.53 7.37 -7.54
CA TYR A 10 -0.84 7.26 -7.05
C TYR A 10 -1.72 6.79 -8.21
N ALA A 11 -2.54 5.77 -7.97
CA ALA A 11 -3.47 5.21 -8.95
C ALA A 11 -4.83 4.99 -8.30
N ASN A 12 -5.91 5.33 -9.00
CA ASN A 12 -7.28 5.05 -8.58
C ASN A 12 -8.12 4.49 -9.73
N ALA A 13 -9.14 3.72 -9.38
CA ALA A 13 -10.21 3.29 -10.26
C ALA A 13 -11.52 3.17 -9.46
N GLN A 14 -12.66 3.18 -10.15
CA GLN A 14 -13.94 2.92 -9.50
C GLN A 14 -14.07 1.44 -9.14
N PRO A 15 -14.78 1.09 -8.04
CA PRO A 15 -15.03 -0.31 -7.68
C PRO A 15 -15.72 -1.08 -8.81
N ALA A 16 -15.17 -2.23 -9.18
CA ALA A 16 -15.67 -3.09 -10.24
C ALA A 16 -15.16 -4.53 -10.05
N GLY A 17 -14.91 -5.25 -11.15
CA GLY A 17 -14.29 -6.58 -11.13
C GLY A 17 -12.77 -6.53 -10.99
N ASN A 18 -12.13 -7.68 -11.19
CA ASN A 18 -10.69 -7.85 -11.01
C ASN A 18 -9.87 -6.89 -11.88
N THR A 19 -8.81 -6.36 -11.28
CA THR A 19 -7.78 -5.64 -12.03
C THR A 19 -7.02 -6.64 -12.92
N THR A 20 -6.76 -6.28 -14.18
CA THR A 20 -5.95 -7.15 -15.05
C THR A 20 -4.56 -7.35 -14.44
N ARG A 21 -4.00 -8.56 -14.56
CA ARG A 21 -2.65 -8.86 -14.07
C ARG A 21 -1.62 -7.83 -14.55
N ALA A 22 -1.64 -7.52 -15.84
CA ALA A 22 -0.69 -6.60 -16.45
C ALA A 22 -0.75 -5.20 -15.82
N ALA A 23 -1.96 -4.68 -15.56
CA ALA A 23 -2.12 -3.39 -14.91
C ALA A 23 -1.57 -3.42 -13.47
N TYR A 24 -1.95 -4.41 -12.66
CA TYR A 24 -1.46 -4.53 -11.30
C TYR A 24 0.07 -4.64 -11.23
N GLU A 25 0.66 -5.59 -11.97
CA GLU A 25 2.11 -5.81 -11.97
C GLU A 25 2.87 -4.57 -12.46
N SER A 26 2.36 -3.87 -13.49
CA SER A 26 3.00 -2.64 -13.99
C SER A 26 3.04 -1.52 -12.94
N LEU A 27 1.92 -1.26 -12.26
CA LEU A 27 1.82 -0.20 -11.25
C LEU A 27 2.61 -0.56 -9.99
N ARG A 28 2.56 -1.84 -9.59
CA ARG A 28 3.36 -2.38 -8.48
C ARG A 28 4.84 -2.21 -8.75
N ASP A 29 5.31 -2.65 -9.91
CA ASP A 29 6.73 -2.63 -10.24
C ASP A 29 7.24 -1.18 -10.37
N GLU A 30 6.44 -0.26 -10.94
CA GLU A 30 6.77 1.17 -10.97
C GLU A 30 6.91 1.76 -9.56
N LEU A 31 5.97 1.47 -8.65
CA LEU A 31 6.02 1.94 -7.26
C LEU A 31 7.28 1.44 -6.56
N LEU A 32 7.59 0.15 -6.71
CA LEU A 32 8.76 -0.47 -6.08
C LEU A 32 10.09 0.04 -6.66
N GLU A 33 10.14 0.33 -7.96
CA GLU A 33 11.31 0.91 -8.60
C GLU A 33 11.57 2.35 -8.13
N ARG A 34 10.52 3.17 -8.00
CA ARG A 34 10.60 4.51 -7.41
C ARG A 34 11.05 4.46 -5.96
N LEU A 35 10.50 3.56 -5.15
CA LEU A 35 10.94 3.35 -3.77
C LEU A 35 12.43 2.98 -3.72
N ARG A 36 12.86 2.04 -4.56
CA ARG A 36 14.28 1.62 -4.63
C ARG A 36 15.20 2.78 -4.96
N ALA A 37 14.82 3.64 -5.89
CA ALA A 37 15.60 4.83 -6.26
C ALA A 37 15.64 5.90 -5.16
N ALA A 38 14.65 5.91 -4.28
CA ALA A 38 14.53 6.84 -3.16
C ALA A 38 15.30 6.40 -1.90
N LEU A 39 15.76 5.13 -1.84
CA LEU A 39 16.45 4.61 -0.65
C LEU A 39 17.78 5.34 -0.37
N PRO A 40 18.17 5.49 0.91
CA PRO A 40 17.44 5.06 2.11
C PRO A 40 16.30 6.02 2.51
N VAL A 41 15.25 5.49 3.15
CA VAL A 41 14.16 6.28 3.74
C VAL A 41 13.86 5.81 5.17
N ASP A 42 13.46 6.75 6.03
CA ASP A 42 13.10 6.46 7.43
C ASP A 42 11.68 5.87 7.57
N ILE A 43 10.75 6.34 6.71
CA ILE A 43 9.33 5.98 6.75
C ILE A 43 8.80 5.78 5.32
N VAL A 44 8.02 4.73 5.11
CA VAL A 44 7.14 4.55 3.96
C VAL A 44 5.69 4.60 4.44
N LEU A 45 4.88 5.41 3.77
CA LEU A 45 3.44 5.48 3.99
C LEU A 45 2.73 4.99 2.73
N LEU A 46 1.89 3.97 2.88
CA LEU A 46 1.09 3.40 1.80
C LEU A 46 -0.37 3.73 2.04
N ASN A 47 -1.01 4.43 1.11
CA ASN A 47 -2.47 4.54 1.05
C ASN A 47 -2.96 3.44 0.10
N LEU A 48 -3.61 2.43 0.66
CA LEU A 48 -4.13 1.28 -0.07
C LEU A 48 -5.63 1.15 0.22
N HIS A 49 -6.40 0.59 -0.70
CA HIS A 49 -7.82 0.34 -0.43
C HIS A 49 -7.97 -0.73 0.66
N GLY A 50 -7.26 -1.86 0.53
CA GLY A 50 -7.32 -2.98 1.46
C GLY A 50 -8.20 -4.14 0.98
N ALA A 51 -8.75 -4.07 -0.23
CA ALA A 51 -9.59 -5.15 -0.80
C ALA A 51 -9.39 -5.27 -2.31
N MET A 52 -8.21 -4.86 -2.83
CA MET A 52 -7.92 -4.95 -4.24
C MET A 52 -7.59 -6.40 -4.63
N VAL A 53 -8.30 -6.90 -5.64
CA VAL A 53 -8.01 -8.17 -6.29
C VAL A 53 -7.56 -7.95 -7.73
N ALA A 54 -6.62 -8.78 -8.18
CA ALA A 54 -6.15 -8.80 -9.56
C ALA A 54 -6.06 -10.24 -10.09
N ASP A 55 -5.93 -10.40 -11.40
CA ASP A 55 -5.88 -11.73 -12.02
C ASP A 55 -4.67 -12.56 -11.52
N GLY A 56 -4.94 -13.52 -10.63
CA GLY A 56 -3.92 -14.35 -9.98
C GLY A 56 -3.35 -13.76 -8.68
N TYR A 57 -3.99 -12.72 -8.14
CA TYR A 57 -3.67 -12.07 -6.88
C TYR A 57 -4.96 -11.83 -6.09
N ASP A 58 -5.24 -12.70 -5.12
CA ASP A 58 -6.43 -12.58 -4.26
C ASP A 58 -6.24 -11.54 -3.15
N ASP A 59 -4.99 -11.15 -2.87
CA ASP A 59 -4.63 -10.14 -1.87
C ASP A 59 -3.47 -9.30 -2.42
N CYS A 60 -3.82 -8.16 -3.03
CA CYS A 60 -2.82 -7.28 -3.64
C CYS A 60 -2.09 -6.44 -2.59
N GLU A 61 -2.73 -6.14 -1.47
CA GLU A 61 -2.20 -5.31 -0.40
C GLU A 61 -1.09 -6.03 0.38
N THR A 62 -1.29 -7.31 0.74
CA THR A 62 -0.25 -8.11 1.37
C THR A 62 0.95 -8.29 0.43
N ASP A 63 0.74 -8.55 -0.87
CA ASP A 63 1.83 -8.63 -1.86
C ASP A 63 2.62 -7.31 -1.90
N MET A 64 1.95 -6.17 -1.94
CA MET A 64 2.60 -4.86 -1.94
C MET A 64 3.40 -4.61 -0.65
N ILE A 65 2.78 -4.80 0.52
CA ILE A 65 3.40 -4.56 1.83
C ILE A 65 4.62 -5.44 2.02
N ASN A 66 4.54 -6.72 1.64
CA ASN A 66 5.67 -7.66 1.70
C ASN A 66 6.85 -7.20 0.85
N ARG A 67 6.59 -6.78 -0.39
CA ARG A 67 7.65 -6.30 -1.29
C ARG A 67 8.28 -5.02 -0.79
N VAL A 68 7.48 -4.07 -0.31
CA VAL A 68 7.99 -2.85 0.32
C VAL A 68 8.86 -3.20 1.51
N ARG A 69 8.39 -4.05 2.44
CA ARG A 69 9.19 -4.50 3.59
C ARG A 69 10.51 -5.14 3.18
N ALA A 70 10.47 -6.02 2.18
CA ALA A 70 11.68 -6.67 1.67
C ALA A 70 12.71 -5.68 1.09
N LEU A 71 12.25 -4.55 0.52
CA LEU A 71 13.13 -3.52 -0.02
C LEU A 71 13.72 -2.61 1.05
N VAL A 72 12.92 -2.19 2.02
CA VAL A 72 13.33 -1.18 3.01
C VAL A 72 14.01 -1.80 4.24
N GLY A 73 13.81 -3.09 4.47
CA GLY A 73 14.33 -3.79 5.64
C GLY A 73 13.53 -3.53 6.92
N PRO A 74 13.96 -4.08 8.07
CA PRO A 74 13.20 -4.04 9.32
C PRO A 74 13.27 -2.68 10.06
N GLU A 75 14.27 -1.85 9.78
CA GLU A 75 14.49 -0.59 10.50
C GLU A 75 13.57 0.54 10.02
N THR A 76 13.31 0.62 8.70
CA THR A 76 12.39 1.59 8.11
C THR A 76 10.97 1.33 8.59
N LYS A 77 10.23 2.39 8.95
CA LYS A 77 8.83 2.28 9.39
C LYS A 77 7.89 2.19 8.20
N VAL A 78 7.00 1.20 8.21
CA VAL A 78 5.97 1.03 7.19
C VAL A 78 4.60 1.28 7.81
N GLY A 79 4.01 2.42 7.45
CA GLY A 79 2.63 2.76 7.79
C GLY A 79 1.70 2.45 6.62
N VAL A 80 0.55 1.88 6.91
CA VAL A 80 -0.49 1.57 5.91
C VAL A 80 -1.80 2.21 6.34
N GLU A 81 -2.42 2.95 5.44
CA GLU A 81 -3.79 3.42 5.59
C GLU A 81 -4.69 2.56 4.71
N LEU A 82 -5.84 2.14 5.26
CA LEU A 82 -6.82 1.28 4.60
C LEU A 82 -8.24 1.88 4.68
N ASP A 83 -9.05 1.54 3.70
CA ASP A 83 -10.49 1.75 3.73
C ASP A 83 -11.17 0.82 4.76
N LEU A 84 -12.32 1.20 5.32
CA LEU A 84 -13.05 0.35 6.26
C LEU A 84 -13.62 -0.94 5.65
N HIS A 85 -13.71 -1.03 4.32
CA HIS A 85 -14.11 -2.24 3.59
C HIS A 85 -12.91 -3.18 3.33
N CYS A 86 -11.75 -2.94 3.92
CA CYS A 86 -10.57 -3.77 3.75
C CYS A 86 -10.72 -5.20 4.32
N ASP A 87 -10.01 -6.13 3.70
CA ASP A 87 -9.77 -7.49 4.20
C ASP A 87 -8.40 -7.54 4.89
N VAL A 88 -8.38 -7.25 6.20
CA VAL A 88 -7.13 -7.25 6.98
C VAL A 88 -6.66 -8.68 7.23
N THR A 89 -5.45 -9.00 6.77
CA THR A 89 -4.81 -10.28 7.06
C THR A 89 -3.81 -10.20 8.21
N GLN A 90 -3.53 -11.34 8.84
CA GLN A 90 -2.50 -11.43 9.88
C GLN A 90 -1.11 -11.07 9.34
N GLU A 91 -0.86 -11.31 8.07
CA GLU A 91 0.41 -11.00 7.43
C GLU A 91 0.61 -9.49 7.28
N MET A 92 -0.42 -8.74 6.87
CA MET A 92 -0.36 -7.26 6.89
C MET A 92 0.02 -6.73 8.27
N ILE A 93 -0.62 -7.25 9.33
CA ILE A 93 -0.35 -6.87 10.72
C ILE A 93 1.09 -7.17 11.14
N THR A 94 1.67 -8.27 10.64
CA THR A 94 3.06 -8.64 10.95
C THR A 94 4.07 -7.76 10.22
N GLN A 95 3.75 -7.30 9.02
CA GLN A 95 4.71 -6.63 8.13
C GLN A 95 4.68 -5.10 8.24
N ALA A 96 3.52 -4.52 8.57
CA ALA A 96 3.37 -3.10 8.82
C ALA A 96 3.69 -2.75 10.28
N ASP A 97 4.34 -1.60 10.51
CA ASP A 97 4.56 -1.06 11.86
C ASP A 97 3.30 -0.38 12.41
N ALA A 98 2.46 0.16 11.52
CA ALA A 98 1.20 0.80 11.87
C ALA A 98 0.18 0.61 10.75
N ILE A 99 -1.06 0.30 11.13
CA ILE A 99 -2.22 0.28 10.24
C ILE A 99 -3.26 1.24 10.79
N VAL A 100 -3.74 2.14 9.94
CA VAL A 100 -4.83 3.08 10.24
C VAL A 100 -5.97 2.81 9.27
N ILE A 101 -7.20 2.75 9.77
CA ILE A 101 -8.38 2.44 8.98
C ILE A 101 -9.36 3.61 9.09
N TYR A 102 -10.03 3.95 7.99
CA TYR A 102 -11.19 4.83 8.01
C TYR A 102 -12.26 4.31 8.99
N LYS A 103 -13.02 5.21 9.57
CA LYS A 103 -13.98 4.92 10.65
C LYS A 103 -15.41 5.27 10.26
N GLU A 104 -15.62 6.11 9.25
CA GLU A 104 -16.95 6.61 8.90
C GLU A 104 -17.47 6.06 7.56
N TYR A 105 -18.79 5.82 7.51
CA TYR A 105 -19.54 5.46 6.31
C TYR A 105 -20.78 6.37 6.20
N PRO A 106 -20.86 7.29 5.22
CA PRO A 106 -19.89 7.52 4.14
C PRO A 106 -18.54 8.03 4.64
N HIS A 107 -17.47 7.78 3.88
CA HIS A 107 -16.10 8.19 4.22
C HIS A 107 -15.99 9.72 4.21
N ILE A 108 -16.12 10.34 5.38
CA ILE A 108 -15.91 11.78 5.59
C ILE A 108 -14.67 12.07 6.44
N ASP A 109 -13.95 11.02 6.82
CA ASP A 109 -12.72 11.03 7.60
C ASP A 109 -11.50 10.60 6.76
N VAL A 110 -11.62 10.66 5.43
CA VAL A 110 -10.48 10.50 4.51
C VAL A 110 -9.48 11.63 4.77
N VAL A 111 -8.20 11.29 4.94
CA VAL A 111 -7.11 12.23 5.27
C VAL A 111 -6.14 12.42 4.11
#